data_AF-M1PMF7-F1
#
_entry.id   AF-M1PMF7-F1
#
_cell.length_a   1.000
_cell.length_b   1.000
_cell.length_c   1.000
_cell.angle_alpha   90.00
_cell.angle_beta   90.00
_cell.angle_gamma   90.00
#
_symmetry.space_group_name_H-M   'P 1'
#
loop_
_entity.id
_entity.type
_entity.pdbx_description
1 polymer ?
#
loop_
_entity_poly.entity_id
_entity_poly.type
_entity_poly.pdbx_seq_one_letter_code
_entity_poly.pdbx_strand_id
1 'polypeptide(L)'
;MIKNVTGKLYSLKSFTYRPFLLILLILILATALLAYLVPMRDEMSAAVDPLPNIESVSLDTPIADEQSAPEEVVLQTGLEISPIVFESTRKKIDRKPDRVPTATEKMSRRVLRSLVYIDSPLGQATGFFIDYKGHILTAGDVAGPSKEKLEKARYEKKLLDQIVVLEQQRLRTIRQKMNLLLPGYEKETFQRLSEEKKKELFTSITRSQELGDLLKKTSGPSLENLSDIKILSSEGKRLKLKKITYSSTAHNLLLLQVNTAKLKYTPLRPRTIPLRAGDRAFIAGYRAESGVLVQEGRVVDNAASLEKQKMLCSDIRIQQEDKGWPLLDRYGNVSGLNSGVFRDPKGNDCAIPIEAAYDAFRSILIPQIRAVKSKIIVSNGKQ
;
A
#
# COMPACT_ATOMS: atom_id res chain seq x y z
N MET A 1 -9.52 -80.60 0.44
CA MET A 1 -8.82 -81.16 -0.74
C MET A 1 -9.29 -80.41 -1.98
N ILE A 2 -8.74 -79.22 -2.27
CA ILE A 2 -9.00 -78.49 -3.52
C ILE A 2 -7.65 -77.92 -3.98
N LYS A 3 -7.27 -78.29 -5.20
CA LYS A 3 -5.95 -78.12 -5.81
C LYS A 3 -5.70 -76.68 -6.28
N ASN A 4 -4.44 -76.28 -6.14
CA ASN A 4 -3.79 -75.13 -6.77
C ASN A 4 -4.03 -75.04 -8.28
N VAL A 5 -4.43 -73.87 -8.76
CA VAL A 5 -4.22 -73.41 -10.14
C VAL A 5 -3.65 -72.00 -10.08
N THR A 6 -2.32 -71.91 -9.97
CA THR A 6 -1.57 -70.66 -10.12
C THR A 6 -1.35 -70.38 -11.60
N GLY A 7 -2.21 -69.56 -12.20
CA GLY A 7 -2.00 -68.98 -13.51
C GLY A 7 -0.96 -67.86 -13.45
N LYS A 8 0.14 -68.00 -14.20
CA LYS A 8 1.13 -66.94 -14.45
C LYS A 8 0.46 -65.81 -15.24
N LEU A 9 0.11 -64.72 -14.55
CA LEU A 9 -0.18 -63.44 -15.18
C LEU A 9 1.14 -62.78 -15.57
N TYR A 10 1.33 -62.64 -16.89
CA TYR A 10 2.47 -61.94 -17.47
C TYR A 10 2.47 -60.47 -17.00
N SER A 11 3.54 -60.10 -16.31
CA SER A 11 3.88 -58.72 -15.99
C SER A 11 4.21 -57.98 -17.30
N LEU A 12 3.20 -57.30 -17.84
CA LEU A 12 3.39 -56.24 -18.83
C LEU A 12 4.17 -55.12 -18.14
N LYS A 13 5.50 -55.12 -18.35
CA LYS A 13 6.38 -54.01 -18.02
C LYS A 13 5.71 -52.72 -18.50
N SER A 14 5.42 -51.82 -17.57
CA SER A 14 4.86 -50.51 -17.81
C SER A 14 5.76 -49.74 -18.76
N PHE A 15 5.48 -49.85 -20.07
CA PHE A 15 6.11 -49.06 -21.11
C PHE A 15 5.83 -47.60 -20.78
N THR A 16 6.89 -46.84 -20.51
CA THR A 16 6.83 -45.49 -19.98
C THR A 16 6.34 -44.52 -21.05
N TYR A 17 5.01 -44.37 -21.17
CA TYR A 17 4.36 -43.36 -22.03
C TYR A 17 4.39 -41.93 -21.45
N ARG A 18 4.86 -41.77 -20.22
CA ARG A 18 4.96 -40.47 -19.52
C ARG A 18 5.76 -39.40 -20.30
N PRO A 19 6.95 -39.65 -20.87
CA PRO A 19 7.64 -38.65 -21.67
C PRO A 19 6.86 -38.27 -22.94
N PHE A 20 6.19 -39.23 -23.58
CA PHE A 20 5.43 -38.98 -24.81
C PHE A 20 4.20 -38.09 -24.56
N LEU A 21 3.46 -38.34 -23.47
CA LEU A 21 2.34 -37.48 -23.05
C LEU A 21 2.78 -36.05 -22.72
N LEU A 22 3.97 -35.88 -22.14
CA LEU A 22 4.50 -34.56 -21.77
C LEU A 22 4.91 -33.78 -23.03
N ILE A 23 5.55 -34.43 -24.01
CA ILE A 23 5.87 -33.83 -25.31
C ILE A 23 4.59 -33.44 -26.06
N LEU A 24 3.58 -34.32 -26.08
CA LEU A 24 2.29 -34.04 -26.72
C LEU A 24 1.61 -32.81 -26.09
N LEU A 25 1.60 -32.70 -24.76
CA LEU A 25 1.02 -31.57 -24.04
C LEU A 25 1.73 -30.24 -24.37
N ILE A 26 3.06 -30.24 -24.44
CA ILE A 26 3.87 -29.06 -24.82
C ILE A 26 3.52 -28.63 -26.25
N LEU A 27 3.36 -29.59 -27.17
CA LEU A 27 3.05 -29.31 -28.57
C LEU A 27 1.65 -28.69 -28.72
N ILE A 28 0.66 -29.21 -27.98
CA ILE A 28 -0.70 -28.64 -27.94
C ILE A 28 -0.67 -27.20 -27.39
N LEU A 29 0.03 -26.97 -26.28
CA LEU A 29 0.17 -25.62 -25.70
C LEU A 29 0.87 -24.64 -26.65
N ALA A 30 1.92 -25.06 -27.34
CA ALA A 30 2.62 -24.23 -28.32
C ALA A 30 1.71 -23.87 -29.51
N THR A 31 0.94 -24.83 -30.03
CA THR A 31 -0.02 -24.56 -31.12
C THR A 31 -1.15 -23.63 -30.70
N ALA A 32 -1.68 -23.77 -29.48
CA ALA A 32 -2.69 -22.88 -28.94
C ALA A 32 -2.16 -21.44 -28.75
N LEU A 33 -0.91 -21.30 -28.28
CA LEU A 33 -0.26 -20.00 -28.14
C LEU A 33 -0.04 -19.33 -29.50
N LEU A 34 0.42 -20.07 -30.52
CA LEU A 34 0.59 -19.57 -31.88
C LEU A 34 -0.75 -19.13 -32.49
N ALA A 35 -1.80 -19.93 -32.34
CA ALA A 35 -3.14 -19.60 -32.83
C ALA A 35 -3.70 -18.34 -32.15
N TYR A 36 -3.35 -18.08 -30.89
CA TYR A 36 -3.74 -16.87 -30.17
C TYR A 36 -2.96 -15.62 -30.62
N LEU A 37 -1.67 -15.77 -30.96
CA LEU A 37 -0.81 -14.64 -31.32
C LEU A 37 -0.98 -14.15 -32.77
N VAL A 38 -1.35 -15.04 -33.71
CA VAL A 38 -1.55 -14.67 -35.12
C VAL A 38 -2.59 -13.54 -35.32
N PRO A 39 -3.81 -13.59 -34.75
CA PRO A 39 -4.81 -12.54 -34.96
C PRO A 39 -4.42 -11.20 -34.31
N MET A 40 -3.62 -11.19 -33.25
CA MET A 40 -3.14 -9.93 -32.63
C MET A 40 -2.16 -9.16 -33.54
N ARG A 41 -1.49 -9.84 -34.48
CA ARG A 41 -0.57 -9.16 -35.41
C ARG A 41 -1.31 -8.25 -36.38
N ASP A 42 -2.49 -8.67 -36.84
CA ASP A 42 -3.27 -7.92 -37.83
C ASP A 42 -3.92 -6.69 -37.19
N GLU A 43 -4.38 -6.78 -35.94
CA GLU A 43 -4.91 -5.64 -35.19
C GLU A 43 -3.85 -4.56 -34.89
N MET A 44 -2.59 -4.93 -34.66
CA MET A 44 -1.51 -3.96 -34.47
C MET A 44 -1.11 -3.23 -35.77
N SER A 45 -1.40 -3.82 -36.94
CA SER A 45 -1.12 -3.18 -38.23
C SER A 45 -2.18 -2.15 -38.65
N ALA A 46 -3.40 -2.26 -38.11
CA ALA A 46 -4.51 -1.37 -38.43
C ALA A 46 -4.59 -0.10 -37.57
N ALA A 47 -3.74 0.03 -36.52
CA ALA A 47 -3.77 1.16 -35.59
C ALA A 47 -2.74 2.27 -35.89
N VAL A 48 -2.10 2.25 -37.06
CA VAL A 48 -1.22 3.33 -37.53
C VAL A 48 -2.02 4.23 -38.47
N ASP A 49 -2.84 5.11 -37.87
CA ASP A 49 -3.46 6.20 -38.63
C ASP A 49 -2.36 7.10 -39.21
N PRO A 50 -2.47 7.54 -40.47
CA PRO A 50 -1.54 8.50 -41.05
C PRO A 50 -1.64 9.82 -40.27
N LEU A 51 -0.49 10.29 -39.78
CA LEU A 51 -0.37 11.57 -39.09
C LEU A 51 -0.97 12.70 -39.96
N PRO A 52 -1.79 13.60 -39.38
CA PRO A 52 -2.35 14.72 -40.11
C PRO A 52 -1.23 15.63 -40.61
N ASN A 53 -1.37 16.04 -41.86
CA ASN A 53 -0.46 16.96 -42.54
C ASN A 53 -0.41 18.28 -41.77
N ILE A 54 0.74 18.60 -41.18
CA ILE A 54 0.93 19.84 -40.41
C ILE A 54 1.17 20.96 -41.41
N GLU A 55 0.12 21.74 -41.70
CA GLU A 55 0.27 23.05 -42.33
C GLU A 55 1.09 23.96 -41.41
N SER A 56 2.11 24.57 -41.98
CA SER A 56 3.01 25.51 -41.31
C SER A 56 2.25 26.77 -40.90
N VAL A 57 1.90 26.86 -39.62
CA VAL A 57 1.38 28.09 -38.99
C VAL A 57 2.55 29.05 -38.74
N SER A 58 2.56 30.15 -39.48
CA SER A 58 3.41 31.31 -39.22
C SER A 58 2.90 32.07 -38.00
N LEU A 59 3.65 32.06 -36.89
CA LEU A 59 3.43 32.96 -35.76
C LEU A 59 4.27 34.23 -35.93
N ASP A 60 3.62 35.32 -36.36
CA ASP A 60 4.04 36.67 -36.04
C ASP A 60 3.22 37.14 -34.82
N THR A 61 3.89 37.49 -33.73
CA THR A 61 3.32 38.39 -32.72
C THR A 61 4.44 39.06 -31.91
N PRO A 62 4.23 40.32 -31.49
CA PRO A 62 5.30 41.20 -31.05
C PRO A 62 5.61 41.04 -29.55
N ILE A 63 6.86 41.33 -29.24
CA ILE A 63 7.41 41.43 -27.88
C ILE A 63 6.83 42.68 -27.22
N ALA A 64 6.13 42.50 -26.11
CA ALA A 64 5.79 43.57 -25.17
C ALA A 64 6.48 43.27 -23.83
N ASP A 65 7.33 44.22 -23.42
CA ASP A 65 7.92 44.31 -22.08
C ASP A 65 6.84 44.57 -21.03
N GLU A 66 6.85 43.82 -19.93
CA GLU A 66 6.26 44.31 -18.69
C GLU A 66 6.97 43.72 -17.45
N GLN A 67 7.76 44.59 -16.82
CA GLN A 67 8.30 44.40 -15.47
C GLN A 67 7.17 44.57 -14.45
N SER A 68 6.98 43.59 -13.57
CA SER A 68 6.39 43.84 -12.25
C SER A 68 6.88 42.81 -11.22
N ALA A 69 7.24 43.35 -10.06
CA ALA A 69 7.83 42.66 -8.92
C ALA A 69 6.82 41.75 -8.20
N PRO A 70 7.27 40.70 -7.48
CA PRO A 70 6.37 39.78 -6.82
C PRO A 70 5.79 40.38 -5.54
N GLU A 71 4.46 40.42 -5.46
CA GLU A 71 3.70 40.76 -4.27
C GLU A 71 3.68 39.54 -3.32
N GLU A 72 4.08 39.78 -2.07
CA GLU A 72 4.22 38.77 -1.03
C GLU A 72 2.83 38.39 -0.47
N VAL A 73 2.31 37.24 -0.90
CA VAL A 73 1.02 36.71 -0.42
C VAL A 73 1.20 36.09 0.98
N VAL A 74 0.88 36.86 2.01
CA VAL A 74 0.79 36.40 3.40
C VAL A 74 -0.50 35.59 3.59
N LEU A 75 -0.37 34.27 3.56
CA LEU A 75 -1.46 33.33 3.91
C LEU A 75 -1.65 33.27 5.43
N GLN A 76 -2.62 34.04 5.94
CA GLN A 76 -3.13 33.88 7.31
C GLN A 76 -3.93 32.57 7.42
N THR A 77 -3.30 31.52 7.95
CA THR A 77 -3.98 30.26 8.32
C THR A 77 -4.23 30.24 9.83
N GLY A 78 -5.30 30.92 10.25
CA GLY A 78 -5.86 30.82 11.59
C GLY A 78 -6.75 29.59 11.73
N LEU A 79 -6.15 28.40 11.90
CA LEU A 79 -6.87 27.20 12.35
C LEU A 79 -6.43 26.96 13.80
N GLU A 80 -7.32 27.30 14.74
CA GLU A 80 -7.16 27.01 16.17
C GLU A 80 -7.16 25.49 16.37
N ILE A 81 -5.98 24.87 16.28
CA ILE A 81 -5.73 23.54 16.79
C ILE A 81 -5.82 23.67 18.32
N SER A 82 -6.98 23.38 18.90
CA SER A 82 -7.08 23.14 20.33
C SER A 82 -6.62 21.71 20.56
N PRO A 83 -5.39 21.46 21.07
CA PRO A 83 -5.02 20.11 21.43
C PRO A 83 -5.92 19.71 22.59
N ILE A 84 -6.88 18.82 22.35
CA ILE A 84 -7.51 18.06 23.43
C ILE A 84 -6.44 17.07 23.90
N VAL A 85 -5.45 17.58 24.62
CA VAL A 85 -4.52 16.79 25.40
C VAL A 85 -5.39 16.16 26.47
N PHE A 86 -5.65 14.86 26.36
CA PHE A 86 -6.12 14.08 27.50
C PHE A 86 -4.96 14.01 28.49
N GLU A 87 -4.74 15.11 29.20
CA GLU A 87 -3.78 15.18 30.27
C GLU A 87 -4.28 14.20 31.32
N SER A 88 -3.65 13.02 31.37
CA SER A 88 -3.87 12.06 32.43
C SER A 88 -3.23 12.55 33.74
N THR A 89 -3.30 13.85 34.02
CA THR A 89 -3.13 14.37 35.37
C THR A 89 -4.14 13.65 36.25
N ARG A 90 -3.62 12.69 37.03
CA ARG A 90 -4.27 12.14 38.23
C ARG A 90 -4.38 13.25 39.28
N LYS A 91 -5.01 14.37 38.95
CA LYS A 91 -5.51 15.31 39.95
C LYS A 91 -6.62 14.53 40.65
N LYS A 92 -6.50 14.31 41.97
CA LYS A 92 -7.61 13.84 42.81
C LYS A 92 -8.72 14.87 42.71
N ILE A 93 -9.54 14.76 41.67
CA ILE A 93 -10.79 15.49 41.54
C ILE A 93 -11.71 14.82 42.55
N ASP A 94 -12.13 15.56 43.58
CA ASP A 94 -13.20 15.15 44.48
C ASP A 94 -14.43 14.80 43.62
N ARG A 95 -14.64 13.50 43.43
CA ARG A 95 -15.70 12.97 42.59
C ARG A 95 -17.01 13.15 43.34
N LYS A 96 -17.78 14.18 42.97
CA LYS A 96 -19.24 14.11 43.13
C LYS A 96 -19.73 12.83 42.43
N PRO A 97 -20.47 11.95 43.13
CA PRO A 97 -20.99 10.72 42.53
C PRO A 97 -22.04 11.07 41.46
N ASP A 98 -22.12 10.22 40.42
CA ASP A 98 -23.24 10.08 39.49
C ASP A 98 -23.46 11.10 38.35
N ARG A 99 -22.40 11.49 37.62
CA ARG A 99 -22.60 11.89 36.22
C ARG A 99 -22.56 10.68 35.31
N VAL A 100 -23.68 10.40 34.64
CA VAL A 100 -23.76 9.38 33.57
C VAL A 100 -22.77 9.78 32.47
N PRO A 101 -21.82 8.89 32.08
CA PRO A 101 -20.85 9.22 31.05
C PRO A 101 -21.54 9.62 29.75
N THR A 102 -21.15 10.76 29.20
CA THR A 102 -21.64 11.22 27.90
C THR A 102 -21.34 10.19 26.80
N ALA A 103 -22.11 10.20 25.70
CA ALA A 103 -21.86 9.31 24.57
C ALA A 103 -20.40 9.44 24.05
N THR A 104 -19.87 10.66 24.07
CA THR A 104 -18.48 10.99 23.73
C THR A 104 -17.47 10.33 24.67
N GLU A 105 -17.72 10.32 25.98
CA GLU A 105 -16.84 9.64 26.94
C GLU A 105 -16.82 8.11 26.75
N LYS A 106 -17.98 7.50 26.48
CA LYS A 106 -18.07 6.06 26.21
C LYS A 106 -17.34 5.69 24.92
N MET A 107 -17.52 6.48 23.86
CA MET A 107 -16.80 6.34 22.59
C MET A 107 -15.28 6.45 22.82
N SER A 108 -14.86 7.49 23.54
CA SER A 108 -13.44 7.74 23.83
C SER A 108 -12.81 6.55 24.54
N ARG A 109 -13.44 6.02 25.60
CA ARG A 109 -12.93 4.82 26.31
C ARG A 109 -12.82 3.59 25.41
N ARG A 110 -13.77 3.41 24.48
CA ARG A 110 -13.73 2.30 23.52
C ARG A 110 -12.53 2.44 22.61
N VAL A 111 -12.39 3.60 21.94
CA VAL A 111 -11.31 3.89 21.01
C VAL A 111 -9.95 3.80 21.72
N LEU A 112 -9.80 4.42 22.88
CA LEU A 112 -8.59 4.34 23.71
C LEU A 112 -8.13 2.90 23.91
N ARG A 113 -9.05 1.98 24.25
CA ARG A 113 -8.72 0.56 24.47
C ARG A 113 -8.49 -0.24 23.19
N SER A 114 -8.75 0.34 22.03
CA SER A 114 -8.51 -0.28 20.73
C SER A 114 -7.16 0.07 20.13
N LEU A 115 -6.64 1.26 20.45
CA LEU A 115 -5.41 1.76 19.86
C LEU A 115 -4.17 1.10 20.45
N VAL A 116 -3.16 0.94 19.59
CA VAL A 116 -1.82 0.51 19.96
C VAL A 116 -0.80 1.42 19.29
N TYR A 117 0.34 1.59 19.96
CA TYR A 117 1.50 2.28 19.44
C TYR A 117 2.47 1.23 18.94
N ILE A 118 3.01 1.44 17.76
CA ILE A 118 3.92 0.52 17.09
C ILE A 118 5.21 1.28 16.85
N ASP A 119 6.29 0.80 17.44
CA ASP A 119 7.65 1.29 17.27
C ASP A 119 8.48 0.19 16.60
N SER A 120 9.12 0.55 15.50
CA SER A 120 9.91 -0.35 14.68
C SER A 120 11.21 0.34 14.25
N PRO A 121 12.22 -0.41 13.79
CA PRO A 121 13.43 0.19 13.23
C PRO A 121 13.17 1.10 12.01
N LEU A 122 12.03 0.95 11.33
CA LEU A 122 11.70 1.71 10.12
C LEU A 122 10.81 2.92 10.38
N GLY A 123 10.29 3.05 11.60
CA GLY A 123 9.43 4.15 11.98
C GLY A 123 8.39 3.78 13.02
N GLN A 124 7.54 4.75 13.32
CA GLN A 124 6.51 4.67 14.32
C GLN A 124 5.14 4.84 13.68
N ALA A 125 4.11 4.23 14.27
CA ALA A 125 2.73 4.44 13.86
C ALA A 125 1.74 4.06 14.96
N THR A 126 0.47 4.35 14.68
CA THR A 126 -0.65 3.76 15.40
C THR A 126 -1.20 2.56 14.65
N GLY A 127 -1.70 1.58 15.39
CA GLY A 127 -2.62 0.58 14.86
C GLY A 127 -3.84 0.45 15.75
N PHE A 128 -4.82 -0.34 15.32
CA PHE A 128 -5.97 -0.63 16.15
C PHE A 128 -6.44 -2.07 16.03
N PHE A 129 -6.95 -2.62 17.14
CA PHE A 129 -7.53 -3.95 17.15
C PHE A 129 -8.80 -4.00 16.30
N ILE A 130 -8.87 -4.98 15.40
CA ILE A 130 -10.04 -5.22 14.54
C ILE A 130 -10.88 -6.43 14.98
N ASP A 131 -10.31 -7.30 15.84
CA ASP A 131 -11.03 -8.42 16.44
C ASP A 131 -10.49 -8.87 17.80
N TYR A 132 -11.22 -9.77 18.46
CA TYR A 132 -10.84 -10.35 19.75
C TYR A 132 -9.77 -11.45 19.66
N LYS A 133 -9.18 -11.69 18.47
CA LYS A 133 -8.07 -12.63 18.29
C LYS A 133 -6.70 -11.95 18.29
N GLY A 134 -6.71 -10.63 18.47
CA GLY A 134 -5.50 -9.83 18.56
C GLY A 134 -4.96 -9.46 17.19
N HIS A 135 -5.83 -9.36 16.17
CA HIS A 135 -5.44 -8.75 14.91
C HIS A 135 -5.49 -7.23 15.04
N ILE A 136 -4.39 -6.59 14.64
CA ILE A 136 -4.20 -5.14 14.61
C ILE A 136 -4.02 -4.74 13.16
N LEU A 137 -4.81 -3.76 12.72
CA LEU A 137 -4.68 -3.14 11.41
C LEU A 137 -3.86 -1.85 11.54
N THR A 138 -2.92 -1.63 10.62
CA THR A 138 -2.06 -0.43 10.57
C THR A 138 -1.55 -0.17 9.14
N ALA A 139 -0.83 0.94 8.96
CA ALA A 139 -0.15 1.29 7.72
C ALA A 139 1.11 0.44 7.49
N GLY A 140 1.46 0.21 6.24
CA GLY A 140 2.51 -0.71 5.82
C GLY A 140 3.93 -0.23 6.03
N ASP A 141 4.13 1.09 6.03
CA ASP A 141 5.45 1.71 6.17
C ASP A 141 6.17 1.32 7.47
N VAL A 142 5.43 0.87 8.49
CA VAL A 142 5.94 0.52 9.82
C VAL A 142 6.72 -0.80 9.82
N ALA A 143 6.40 -1.73 8.92
CA ALA A 143 7.17 -2.96 8.81
C ALA A 143 7.87 -3.07 7.45
N GLY A 144 8.11 -1.92 6.80
CA GLY A 144 8.84 -1.85 5.54
C GLY A 144 8.17 -2.59 4.38
N PRO A 145 8.83 -2.66 3.22
CA PRO A 145 8.37 -3.47 2.11
C PRO A 145 8.43 -4.97 2.45
N SER A 146 7.51 -5.74 1.87
CA SER A 146 7.53 -7.21 1.98
C SER A 146 8.80 -7.78 1.36
N LYS A 147 9.21 -8.99 1.81
CA LYS A 147 10.34 -9.72 1.23
C LYS A 147 10.22 -9.85 -0.29
N GLU A 148 9.03 -10.15 -0.80
CA GLU A 148 8.75 -10.23 -2.23
C GLU A 148 9.00 -8.90 -2.96
N LYS A 149 8.53 -7.77 -2.39
CA LYS A 149 8.80 -6.43 -2.95
C LYS A 149 10.30 -6.11 -2.92
N LEU A 150 11.02 -6.50 -1.87
CA LEU A 150 12.47 -6.33 -1.79
C LEU A 150 13.21 -7.16 -2.82
N GLU A 151 12.84 -8.43 -3.02
CA GLU A 151 13.44 -9.27 -4.06
C GLU A 151 13.17 -8.71 -5.47
N LYS A 152 11.95 -8.21 -5.71
CA LYS A 152 11.63 -7.54 -6.97
C LYS A 152 12.48 -6.28 -7.17
N ALA A 153 12.64 -5.46 -6.14
CA ALA A 153 13.49 -4.26 -6.18
C ALA A 153 14.97 -4.61 -6.42
N ARG A 154 15.49 -5.68 -5.79
CA ARG A 154 16.85 -6.19 -6.02
C ARG A 154 17.04 -6.61 -7.48
N TYR A 155 16.08 -7.37 -8.02
CA TYR A 155 16.11 -7.81 -9.41
C TYR A 155 16.05 -6.64 -10.38
N GLU A 156 15.12 -5.70 -10.16
CA GLU A 156 14.97 -4.50 -11.00
C GLU A 156 16.22 -3.63 -10.96
N LYS A 157 16.80 -3.39 -9.78
CA LYS A 157 18.06 -2.67 -9.65
C LYS A 157 19.18 -3.34 -10.45
N LYS A 158 19.31 -4.66 -10.35
CA LYS A 158 20.32 -5.42 -11.10
C LYS A 158 20.16 -5.25 -12.62
N LEU A 159 18.91 -5.25 -13.12
CA LEU A 159 18.63 -4.99 -14.54
C LEU A 159 18.98 -3.55 -14.94
N LEU A 160 18.61 -2.57 -14.12
CA LEU A 160 18.95 -1.16 -14.38
C LEU A 160 20.46 -0.93 -14.38
N ASP A 161 21.19 -1.55 -13.44
CA ASP A 161 22.65 -1.48 -13.40
C ASP A 161 23.28 -2.04 -14.70
N GLN A 162 22.71 -3.10 -15.27
CA GLN A 162 23.15 -3.63 -16.57
C GLN A 162 22.81 -2.69 -17.73
N ILE A 163 21.60 -2.11 -17.74
CA ILE A 163 21.17 -1.14 -18.76
C ILE A 163 22.09 0.08 -18.74
N VAL A 164 22.43 0.60 -17.55
CA VAL A 164 23.35 1.73 -17.38
C VAL A 164 24.71 1.43 -18.02
N VAL A 165 25.27 0.24 -17.80
CA VAL A 165 26.55 -0.16 -18.43
C VAL A 165 26.44 -0.22 -19.95
N LEU A 166 25.37 -0.81 -20.49
CA LEU A 166 25.15 -0.93 -21.94
C LEU A 166 24.94 0.44 -22.60
N GLU A 167 24.16 1.33 -21.99
CA GLU A 167 23.93 2.68 -22.50
C GLU A 167 25.20 3.55 -22.43
N GLN A 168 26.02 3.39 -21.39
CA GLN A 168 27.34 4.02 -21.34
C GLN A 168 28.25 3.55 -22.48
N GLN A 169 28.24 2.25 -22.81
CA GLN A 169 28.98 1.72 -23.95
C GLN A 169 28.47 2.27 -25.28
N ARG A 170 27.15 2.31 -25.48
CA ARG A 170 26.51 2.90 -26.68
C ARG A 170 26.88 4.36 -26.85
N LEU A 171 26.81 5.15 -25.78
CA LEU A 171 27.23 6.56 -25.79
C LEU A 171 28.71 6.74 -26.12
N ARG A 172 29.59 5.85 -25.65
CA ARG A 172 31.03 5.87 -26.05
C ARG A 172 31.18 5.63 -27.54
N THR A 173 30.49 4.65 -28.11
CA THR A 173 30.51 4.36 -29.55
C THR A 173 29.98 5.52 -30.37
N ILE A 174 28.87 6.16 -29.94
CA ILE A 174 28.31 7.35 -30.59
C ILE A 174 29.34 8.49 -30.59
N ARG A 175 30.01 8.75 -29.45
CA ARG A 175 31.05 9.77 -29.36
C ARG A 175 32.26 9.48 -30.24
N GLN A 176 32.70 8.22 -30.29
CA GLN A 176 33.79 7.80 -31.18
C GLN A 176 33.44 8.05 -32.65
N LYS A 177 32.24 7.66 -33.09
CA LYS A 177 31.77 7.93 -34.47
C LYS A 177 31.66 9.42 -34.75
N MET A 178 31.08 10.18 -33.83
CA MET A 178 30.92 11.64 -33.94
C MET A 178 32.27 12.38 -34.07
N ASN A 179 33.33 11.87 -33.43
CA ASN A 179 34.67 12.44 -33.52
C ASN A 179 35.36 12.19 -34.87
N LEU A 180 34.94 11.15 -35.61
CA LEU A 180 35.45 10.84 -36.95
C LEU A 180 34.74 11.62 -38.06
N LEU A 181 33.58 12.24 -37.75
CA LEU A 181 32.79 12.99 -38.72
C LEU A 181 33.26 14.45 -38.83
N LEU A 182 33.33 14.93 -40.07
CA LEU A 182 33.50 16.35 -40.37
C LEU A 182 32.27 17.15 -39.91
N PRO A 183 32.41 18.46 -39.66
CA PRO A 183 31.26 19.33 -39.40
C PRO A 183 30.22 19.24 -40.51
N GLY A 184 28.95 19.07 -40.14
CA GLY A 184 27.83 18.95 -41.09
C GLY A 184 26.62 18.26 -40.47
N TYR A 185 25.60 18.05 -41.31
CA TYR A 185 24.31 17.48 -40.91
C TYR A 185 24.43 16.14 -40.16
N GLU A 186 25.27 15.21 -40.65
CA GLU A 186 25.46 13.92 -39.99
C GLU A 186 25.98 14.08 -38.55
N LYS A 187 26.96 14.98 -38.34
CA LYS A 187 27.51 15.25 -37.01
C LYS A 187 26.45 15.83 -36.07
N GLU A 188 25.60 16.73 -36.56
CA GLU A 188 24.47 17.27 -35.81
C GLU A 188 23.45 16.19 -35.44
N THR A 189 23.15 15.25 -36.35
CA THR A 189 22.24 14.13 -36.03
C THR A 189 22.81 13.22 -34.93
N PHE A 190 24.11 12.89 -34.98
CA PHE A 190 24.77 12.13 -33.93
C PHE A 190 24.83 12.90 -32.60
N GLN A 191 24.97 14.22 -32.66
CA GLN A 191 24.93 15.06 -31.46
C GLN A 191 23.54 15.01 -30.80
N ARG A 192 22.46 15.20 -31.57
CA ARG A 192 21.08 15.09 -31.05
C ARG A 192 20.81 13.71 -30.46
N LEU A 193 21.19 12.65 -31.17
CA LEU A 193 21.08 11.28 -30.68
C LEU A 193 21.89 11.06 -29.39
N SER A 194 23.10 11.63 -29.28
CA SER A 194 23.89 11.55 -28.06
C SER A 194 23.22 12.28 -26.89
N GLU A 195 22.54 13.39 -27.12
CA GLU A 195 21.84 14.14 -26.08
C GLU A 195 20.61 13.39 -25.59
N GLU A 196 19.83 12.80 -26.50
CA GLU A 196 18.70 11.93 -26.16
C GLU A 196 19.15 10.74 -25.30
N LYS A 197 20.20 10.03 -25.73
CA LYS A 197 20.74 8.89 -24.97
C LYS A 197 21.34 9.28 -23.62
N LYS A 198 21.88 10.49 -23.47
CA LYS A 198 22.30 11.01 -22.16
C LYS A 198 21.10 11.17 -21.21
N LYS A 199 19.95 11.65 -21.70
CA LYS A 199 18.73 11.79 -20.89
C LYS A 199 18.21 10.42 -20.42
N GLU A 200 18.13 9.44 -21.32
CA GLU A 200 17.73 8.06 -20.97
C GLU A 200 18.67 7.43 -19.93
N LEU A 201 19.99 7.59 -20.12
CA LEU A 201 20.99 7.10 -19.18
C LEU A 201 20.82 7.77 -17.80
N PHE A 202 20.61 9.08 -17.76
CA PHE A 202 20.41 9.81 -16.51
C PHE A 202 19.18 9.29 -15.75
N THR A 203 18.04 9.12 -16.42
CA THR A 203 16.82 8.54 -15.83
C THR A 203 17.08 7.14 -15.26
N SER A 204 17.83 6.30 -15.98
CA SER A 204 18.16 4.93 -15.55
C SER A 204 19.09 4.92 -14.33
N ILE A 205 20.07 5.81 -14.30
CA ILE A 205 20.99 5.98 -13.15
C ILE A 205 20.20 6.43 -11.92
N THR A 206 19.37 7.47 -12.04
CA THR A 206 18.57 8.01 -10.93
C THR A 206 17.67 6.92 -10.34
N ARG A 207 16.95 6.18 -11.19
CA ARG A 207 16.09 5.07 -10.73
C ARG A 207 16.88 3.94 -10.07
N SER A 208 18.06 3.58 -10.58
CA SER A 208 18.90 2.56 -9.93
C SER A 208 19.40 3.03 -8.56
N GLN A 209 19.77 4.30 -8.43
CA GLN A 209 20.19 4.90 -7.16
C GLN A 209 19.06 4.92 -6.13
N GLU A 210 17.85 5.34 -6.53
CA GLU A 210 16.66 5.32 -5.68
C GLU A 210 16.34 3.91 -5.15
N LEU A 211 16.39 2.89 -6.02
CA LEU A 211 16.23 1.50 -5.61
C LEU A 211 17.38 1.05 -4.69
N GLY A 212 18.61 1.49 -4.96
CA GLY A 212 19.77 1.21 -4.11
C GLY A 212 19.60 1.76 -2.69
N ASP A 213 19.10 2.99 -2.58
CA ASP A 213 18.88 3.65 -1.29
C ASP A 213 17.69 3.05 -0.54
N LEU A 214 16.62 2.68 -1.25
CA LEU A 214 15.52 1.90 -0.68
C LEU A 214 16.03 0.58 -0.11
N LEU A 215 16.84 -0.16 -0.89
CA LEU A 215 17.41 -1.43 -0.46
C LEU A 215 18.35 -1.27 0.73
N LYS A 216 19.17 -0.22 0.77
CA LYS A 216 20.05 0.06 1.93
C LYS A 216 19.26 0.39 3.20
N LYS A 217 18.23 1.24 3.07
CA LYS A 217 17.34 1.60 4.20
C LYS A 217 16.61 0.38 4.77
N THR A 218 16.31 -0.59 3.91
CA THR A 218 15.55 -1.80 4.27
C THR A 218 16.42 -3.01 4.59
N SER A 219 17.67 -3.04 4.15
CA SER A 219 18.68 -4.05 4.52
C SER A 219 19.34 -3.80 5.88
N GLY A 220 18.84 -2.81 6.65
CA GLY A 220 19.18 -2.61 8.06
C GLY A 220 18.73 -3.78 8.95
N PRO A 221 18.56 -3.60 10.28
CA PRO A 221 18.16 -4.68 11.19
C PRO A 221 16.96 -5.44 10.61
N SER A 222 17.21 -6.71 10.27
CA SER A 222 16.31 -7.52 9.47
C SER A 222 14.96 -7.63 10.18
N LEU A 223 13.88 -7.18 9.53
CA LEU A 223 12.49 -7.41 9.97
C LEU A 223 12.14 -8.90 10.11
N GLU A 224 13.02 -9.81 9.69
CA GLU A 224 12.93 -11.23 10.04
C GLU A 224 12.88 -11.42 11.57
N ASN A 225 13.46 -10.51 12.34
CA ASN A 225 13.35 -10.46 13.78
C ASN A 225 12.09 -9.70 14.22
N LEU A 226 10.98 -10.42 14.31
CA LEU A 226 9.72 -9.92 14.89
C LEU A 226 9.88 -9.32 16.31
N SER A 227 11.00 -9.60 16.99
CA SER A 227 11.37 -9.04 18.31
C SER A 227 11.60 -7.53 18.30
N ASP A 228 11.99 -6.99 17.15
CA ASP A 228 12.45 -5.61 17.01
C ASP A 228 11.27 -4.65 16.92
N ILE A 229 10.09 -5.16 16.56
CA ILE A 229 8.84 -4.41 16.58
C ILE A 229 8.27 -4.41 18.00
N LYS A 230 8.26 -3.24 18.62
CA LYS A 230 7.64 -3.01 19.93
C LYS A 230 6.21 -2.53 19.72
N ILE A 231 5.25 -3.27 20.25
CA ILE A 231 3.84 -2.89 20.24
C ILE A 231 3.42 -2.60 21.67
N LEU A 232 2.93 -1.40 21.93
CA LEU A 232 2.43 -0.95 23.23
C LEU A 232 0.92 -0.74 23.17
N SER A 233 0.17 -1.30 24.11
CA SER A 233 -1.24 -0.92 24.28
C SER A 233 -1.35 0.49 24.86
N SER A 234 -2.54 1.09 24.79
CA SER A 234 -2.83 2.36 25.47
C SER A 234 -2.67 2.34 27.00
N GLU A 235 -2.56 1.16 27.61
CA GLU A 235 -2.20 1.00 29.03
C GLU A 235 -0.68 0.90 29.25
N GLY A 236 0.14 1.08 28.20
CA GLY A 236 1.59 0.93 28.23
C GLY A 236 2.08 -0.52 28.25
N LYS A 237 1.20 -1.52 28.06
CA LYS A 237 1.60 -2.93 28.10
C LYS A 237 2.23 -3.36 26.78
N ARG A 238 3.41 -3.97 26.85
CA ARG A 238 4.07 -4.56 25.68
C ARG A 238 3.35 -5.82 25.20
N LEU A 239 3.05 -5.87 23.91
CA LEU A 239 2.40 -6.98 23.24
C LEU A 239 3.43 -7.74 22.40
N LYS A 240 3.43 -9.07 22.52
CA LYS A 240 4.33 -9.92 21.73
C LYS A 240 3.71 -10.17 20.35
N LEU A 241 4.43 -9.75 19.31
CA LEU A 241 4.08 -10.01 17.91
C LEU A 241 4.24 -11.51 17.61
N LYS A 242 3.24 -12.09 16.94
CA LYS A 242 3.23 -13.49 16.49
C LYS A 242 3.43 -13.61 14.98
N LYS A 243 2.76 -12.74 14.22
CA LYS A 243 2.74 -12.79 12.76
C LYS A 243 2.52 -11.41 12.17
N ILE A 244 3.16 -11.15 11.03
CA ILE A 244 2.90 -10.01 10.15
C ILE A 244 2.30 -10.56 8.87
N THR A 245 1.24 -9.94 8.39
CA THR A 245 0.69 -10.21 7.06
C THR A 245 0.62 -8.90 6.28
N TYR A 246 1.26 -8.88 5.11
CA TYR A 246 1.19 -7.76 4.18
C TYR A 246 -0.08 -7.86 3.34
N SER A 247 -0.71 -6.72 3.07
CA SER A 247 -1.78 -6.66 2.09
C SER A 247 -1.27 -7.08 0.71
N SER A 248 -2.09 -7.85 -0.02
CA SER A 248 -1.87 -8.14 -1.44
C SER A 248 -2.31 -7.00 -2.36
N THR A 249 -3.03 -6.00 -1.83
CA THR A 249 -3.50 -4.84 -2.59
C THR A 249 -2.47 -3.71 -2.57
N ALA A 250 -2.66 -2.71 -3.43
CA ALA A 250 -1.77 -1.55 -3.53
C ALA A 250 -1.80 -0.63 -2.28
N HIS A 251 -2.73 -0.83 -1.36
CA HIS A 251 -3.01 0.07 -0.24
C HIS A 251 -1.94 0.13 0.87
N ASN A 252 -0.79 -0.52 0.71
CA ASN A 252 0.31 -0.54 1.68
C ASN A 252 -0.20 -0.73 3.13
N LEU A 253 -0.92 -1.81 3.39
CA LEU A 253 -1.50 -2.13 4.69
C LEU A 253 -0.81 -3.32 5.33
N LEU A 254 -0.88 -3.35 6.66
CA LEU A 254 -0.38 -4.44 7.48
C LEU A 254 -1.44 -4.95 8.44
N LEU A 255 -1.48 -6.28 8.56
CA LEU A 255 -2.23 -6.98 9.58
C LEU A 255 -1.25 -7.69 10.52
N LEU A 256 -1.16 -7.18 11.75
CA LEU A 256 -0.33 -7.75 12.80
C LEU A 256 -1.18 -8.67 13.68
N GLN A 257 -0.63 -9.82 14.07
CA GLN A 257 -1.26 -10.71 15.03
C GLN A 257 -0.42 -10.75 16.32
N VAL A 258 -1.02 -10.41 17.45
CA VAL A 258 -0.31 -10.35 18.74
C VAL A 258 -0.87 -11.34 19.77
N ASN A 259 -0.13 -11.57 20.86
CA ASN A 259 -0.65 -12.27 22.02
C ASN A 259 -1.43 -11.33 22.94
N THR A 260 -2.72 -11.60 23.15
CA THR A 260 -3.64 -10.76 23.95
C THR A 260 -4.09 -11.38 25.27
N ALA A 261 -3.53 -12.53 25.69
CA ALA A 261 -4.00 -13.31 26.84
C ALA A 261 -4.17 -12.53 28.17
N LYS A 262 -3.44 -11.42 28.35
CA LYS A 262 -3.46 -10.59 29.58
C LYS A 262 -3.97 -9.16 29.35
N LEU A 263 -4.54 -8.88 28.19
CA LEU A 263 -4.95 -7.53 27.80
C LEU A 263 -6.48 -7.42 27.81
N LYS A 264 -7.00 -6.38 28.48
CA LYS A 264 -8.38 -5.93 28.30
C LYS A 264 -8.38 -4.89 27.19
N TYR A 265 -8.88 -5.26 26.02
CA TYR A 265 -8.98 -4.36 24.88
C TYR A 265 -10.35 -4.47 24.24
N THR A 266 -10.70 -3.50 23.40
CA THR A 266 -11.98 -3.51 22.69
C THR A 266 -11.69 -3.31 21.22
N PRO A 267 -11.97 -4.29 20.34
CA PRO A 267 -11.81 -4.09 18.91
C PRO A 267 -12.72 -2.99 18.39
N LEU A 268 -12.22 -2.22 17.44
CA LEU A 268 -13.06 -1.31 16.69
C LEU A 268 -13.89 -2.09 15.67
N ARG A 269 -15.13 -1.65 15.49
CA ARG A 269 -16.04 -2.24 14.52
C ARG A 269 -15.91 -1.46 13.21
N PRO A 270 -15.81 -2.16 12.06
CA PRO A 270 -15.95 -1.49 10.78
C PRO A 270 -17.36 -0.93 10.69
N ARG A 271 -17.48 0.27 10.13
CA ARG A 271 -18.76 0.86 9.74
C ARG A 271 -19.24 0.11 8.50
N THR A 272 -20.54 -0.18 8.45
CA THR A 272 -21.16 -0.88 7.31
C THR A 272 -21.82 0.06 6.31
N ILE A 273 -22.05 1.31 6.71
CA ILE A 273 -22.66 2.36 5.91
C ILE A 273 -21.55 3.37 5.60
N PRO A 274 -21.23 3.69 4.35
CA PRO A 274 -20.21 4.70 4.06
C PRO A 274 -20.51 6.06 4.71
N LEU A 275 -19.47 6.83 5.04
CA LEU A 275 -19.63 8.23 5.43
C LEU A 275 -20.07 9.05 4.21
N ARG A 276 -20.90 10.07 4.43
CA ARG A 276 -21.31 11.04 3.41
C ARG A 276 -20.57 12.35 3.59
N ALA A 277 -20.43 13.12 2.52
CA ALA A 277 -19.92 14.49 2.62
C ALA A 277 -20.73 15.29 3.65
N GLY A 278 -20.03 16.03 4.51
CA GLY A 278 -20.58 16.78 5.65
C GLY A 278 -20.70 16.00 6.96
N ASP A 279 -20.62 14.66 6.93
CA ASP A 279 -20.63 13.84 8.16
C ASP A 279 -19.42 14.20 9.03
N ARG A 280 -19.64 14.29 10.36
CA ARG A 280 -18.55 14.44 11.34
C ARG A 280 -17.67 13.19 11.35
N ALA A 281 -16.37 13.41 11.27
CA ALA A 281 -15.36 12.37 11.32
C ALA A 281 -14.29 12.71 12.37
N PHE A 282 -13.66 11.67 12.91
CA PHE A 282 -12.61 11.81 13.90
C PHE A 282 -11.44 10.91 13.50
N ILE A 283 -10.20 11.36 13.67
CA ILE A 283 -9.05 10.47 13.64
C ILE A 283 -8.51 10.34 15.06
N ALA A 284 -8.06 9.14 15.42
CA ALA A 284 -7.53 8.89 16.76
C ALA A 284 -6.22 8.13 16.70
N GLY A 285 -5.20 8.64 17.38
CA GLY A 285 -3.84 8.13 17.37
C GLY A 285 -3.33 7.83 18.75
N TYR A 286 -2.36 6.92 18.87
CA TYR A 286 -1.60 6.75 20.10
C TYR A 286 -0.13 7.09 19.83
N ARG A 287 0.38 8.09 20.53
CA ARG A 287 1.81 8.46 20.54
C ARG A 287 2.37 8.14 21.93
N ALA A 288 3.59 7.60 21.98
CA ALA A 288 4.21 7.16 23.23
C ALA A 288 4.33 8.29 24.28
N GLU A 289 4.67 9.50 23.84
CA GLU A 289 4.91 10.65 24.71
C GLU A 289 3.64 11.40 25.10
N SER A 290 2.76 11.67 24.13
CA SER A 290 1.57 12.51 24.33
C SER A 290 0.30 11.72 24.64
N GLY A 291 0.38 10.39 24.70
CA GLY A 291 -0.80 9.56 24.89
C GLY A 291 -1.68 9.51 23.64
N VAL A 292 -2.99 9.39 23.86
CA VAL A 292 -3.95 9.33 22.76
C VAL A 292 -4.38 10.73 22.34
N LEU A 293 -4.26 10.99 21.04
CA LEU A 293 -4.68 12.22 20.40
C LEU A 293 -5.92 11.96 19.56
N VAL A 294 -6.82 12.92 19.53
CA VAL A 294 -8.03 12.88 18.69
C VAL A 294 -8.12 14.20 17.95
N GLN A 295 -8.32 14.12 16.63
CA GLN A 295 -8.65 15.28 15.82
C GLN A 295 -10.05 15.09 15.24
N GLU A 296 -10.76 16.20 15.08
CA GLU A 296 -12.11 16.23 14.53
C GLU A 296 -12.13 17.01 13.22
N GLY A 297 -12.97 16.56 12.29
CA GLY A 297 -13.33 17.31 11.10
C GLY A 297 -14.59 16.74 10.45
N ARG A 298 -14.69 16.91 9.14
CA ARG A 298 -15.80 16.49 8.30
C ARG A 298 -15.29 15.78 7.05
N VAL A 299 -16.09 14.83 6.59
CA VAL A 299 -15.87 14.22 5.28
C VAL A 299 -16.19 15.23 4.19
N VAL A 300 -15.25 15.43 3.27
CA VAL A 300 -15.39 16.33 2.12
C VAL A 300 -15.83 15.55 0.89
N ASP A 301 -15.26 14.37 0.68
CA ASP A 301 -15.58 13.49 -0.45
C ASP A 301 -15.44 12.02 -0.03
N ASN A 302 -16.35 11.16 -0.49
CA ASN A 302 -16.36 9.73 -0.23
C ASN A 302 -16.19 8.88 -1.51
N ALA A 303 -15.96 9.53 -2.65
CA ALA A 303 -15.83 8.90 -3.96
C ALA A 303 -14.61 9.42 -4.75
N ALA A 304 -13.70 10.16 -4.11
CA ALA A 304 -12.46 10.61 -4.71
C ALA A 304 -11.69 9.40 -5.26
N SER A 305 -11.43 9.41 -6.56
CA SER A 305 -10.65 8.37 -7.24
C SER A 305 -9.20 8.83 -7.28
N LEU A 306 -8.39 8.33 -6.36
CA LEU A 306 -6.94 8.53 -6.40
C LEU A 306 -6.31 7.26 -6.94
N GLU A 307 -5.53 7.36 -8.02
CA GLU A 307 -4.87 6.20 -8.64
C GLU A 307 -5.84 5.03 -8.98
N LYS A 308 -7.05 5.37 -9.44
CA LYS A 308 -8.16 4.42 -9.73
C LYS A 308 -8.75 3.72 -8.50
N GLN A 309 -8.48 4.22 -7.30
CA GLN A 309 -9.00 3.67 -6.04
C GLN A 309 -9.92 4.67 -5.38
N LYS A 310 -11.03 4.18 -4.85
CA LYS A 310 -11.94 5.00 -4.04
C LYS A 310 -11.29 5.31 -2.70
N MET A 311 -11.19 6.59 -2.39
CA MET A 311 -10.64 7.12 -1.16
C MET A 311 -11.71 7.89 -0.40
N LEU A 312 -11.53 8.03 0.92
CA LEU A 312 -12.39 8.87 1.75
C LEU A 312 -11.61 10.09 2.23
N CYS A 313 -11.97 11.27 1.73
CA CYS A 313 -11.27 12.52 1.98
C CYS A 313 -12.00 13.38 3.03
N SER A 314 -11.23 14.01 3.90
CA SER A 314 -11.73 14.89 4.96
C SER A 314 -10.95 16.19 5.01
N ASP A 315 -11.51 17.18 5.70
CA ASP A 315 -10.83 18.44 6.03
C ASP A 315 -9.85 18.28 7.22
N ILE A 316 -9.79 17.09 7.82
CA ILE A 316 -8.83 16.75 8.87
C ILE A 316 -7.43 16.72 8.26
N ARG A 317 -6.52 17.53 8.82
CA ARG A 317 -5.13 17.57 8.38
C ARG A 317 -4.38 16.32 8.85
N ILE A 318 -4.00 15.46 7.93
CA ILE A 318 -3.27 14.22 8.19
C ILE A 318 -1.77 14.47 8.02
N GLN A 319 -1.00 14.25 9.08
CA GLN A 319 0.45 14.37 9.07
C GLN A 319 1.13 13.00 8.87
N GLN A 320 2.44 13.02 8.63
CA GLN A 320 3.25 11.80 8.49
C GLN A 320 3.14 10.90 9.73
N GLU A 321 3.04 11.48 10.94
CA GLU A 321 2.91 10.72 12.18
C GLU A 321 1.50 10.16 12.42
N ASP A 322 0.51 10.60 11.63
CA ASP A 322 -0.89 10.17 11.75
C ASP A 322 -1.16 8.87 10.97
N LYS A 323 -0.10 8.23 10.47
CA LYS A 323 -0.15 6.94 9.80
C LYS A 323 -0.66 5.84 10.71
N GLY A 324 -1.55 5.03 10.15
CA GLY A 324 -2.28 3.93 10.76
C GLY A 324 -3.43 4.37 11.69
N TRP A 325 -3.72 5.67 11.79
CA TRP A 325 -4.83 6.15 12.62
C TRP A 325 -6.17 5.75 11.97
N PRO A 326 -7.11 5.16 12.73
CA PRO A 326 -8.46 4.94 12.24
C PRO A 326 -9.18 6.27 12.06
N LEU A 327 -9.89 6.39 10.95
CA LEU A 327 -10.91 7.40 10.75
C LEU A 327 -12.26 6.85 11.24
N LEU A 328 -12.91 7.59 12.12
CA LEU A 328 -14.04 7.18 12.94
C LEU A 328 -15.26 8.05 12.67
N ASP A 329 -16.45 7.46 12.81
CA ASP A 329 -17.70 8.22 12.87
C ASP A 329 -17.99 8.73 14.30
N ARG A 330 -19.09 9.49 14.45
CA ARG A 330 -19.59 9.98 15.75
C ARG A 330 -19.93 8.91 16.80
N TYR A 331 -19.92 7.63 16.42
CA TYR A 331 -20.17 6.49 17.28
C TYR A 331 -18.89 5.69 17.57
N GLY A 332 -17.75 6.11 17.01
CA GLY A 332 -16.46 5.45 17.11
C GLY A 332 -16.33 4.20 16.24
N ASN A 333 -17.14 4.04 15.20
CA ASN A 333 -16.97 2.96 14.22
C ASN A 333 -15.98 3.42 13.15
N VAL A 334 -15.14 2.49 12.68
CA VAL A 334 -14.07 2.79 11.73
C VAL A 334 -14.65 2.87 10.33
N SER A 335 -14.42 3.98 9.65
CA SER A 335 -14.83 4.22 8.26
C SER A 335 -13.64 4.20 7.31
N GLY A 336 -12.42 4.43 7.83
CA GLY A 336 -11.20 4.36 7.03
C GLY A 336 -9.93 4.22 7.86
N LEU A 337 -8.80 4.11 7.18
CA LEU A 337 -7.46 4.04 7.76
C LEU A 337 -6.53 5.01 7.04
N ASN A 338 -5.86 5.86 7.82
CA ASN A 338 -4.87 6.80 7.30
C ASN A 338 -3.58 6.03 7.00
N SER A 339 -3.20 5.83 5.75
CA SER A 339 -1.94 5.13 5.39
C SER A 339 -0.80 6.09 5.02
N GLY A 340 -1.07 7.38 4.91
CA GLY A 340 -0.12 8.41 4.52
C GLY A 340 -0.83 9.70 4.11
N VAL A 341 -0.05 10.66 3.61
CA VAL A 341 -0.56 11.94 3.09
C VAL A 341 -0.99 11.72 1.64
N PHE A 342 -2.16 11.12 1.45
CA PHE A 342 -2.82 11.08 0.15
C PHE A 342 -3.65 12.34 0.00
N ARG A 343 -3.34 13.17 -0.99
CA ARG A 343 -4.11 14.39 -1.27
C ARG A 343 -4.90 14.23 -2.55
N ASP A 344 -6.17 14.61 -2.50
CA ASP A 344 -6.95 14.80 -3.70
C ASP A 344 -6.43 16.04 -4.49
N PRO A 345 -6.89 16.27 -5.73
CA PRO A 345 -6.49 17.45 -6.50
C PRO A 345 -6.88 18.80 -5.86
N LYS A 346 -7.76 18.79 -4.85
CA LYS A 346 -8.17 19.97 -4.09
C LYS A 346 -7.33 20.18 -2.82
N GLY A 347 -6.37 19.29 -2.56
CA GLY A 347 -5.49 19.35 -1.40
C GLY A 347 -6.08 18.76 -0.11
N ASN A 348 -7.22 18.07 -0.15
CA ASN A 348 -7.81 17.41 1.02
C ASN A 348 -7.08 16.10 1.29
N ASP A 349 -6.85 15.80 2.58
CA ASP A 349 -6.20 14.56 2.97
C ASP A 349 -7.21 13.39 2.98
N CYS A 350 -6.77 12.23 2.49
CA CYS A 350 -7.63 11.07 2.25
C CYS A 350 -7.14 9.81 2.97
N ALA A 351 -8.12 9.02 3.41
CA ALA A 351 -7.95 7.73 4.07
C ALA A 351 -8.42 6.58 3.14
N ILE A 352 -7.85 5.40 3.33
CA ILE A 352 -8.32 4.19 2.66
C ILE A 352 -9.64 3.77 3.32
N PRO A 353 -10.73 3.54 2.55
CA PRO A 353 -11.99 3.04 3.11
C PRO A 353 -11.78 1.72 3.85
N ILE A 354 -12.46 1.56 4.98
CA ILE A 354 -12.27 0.38 5.84
C ILE A 354 -12.64 -0.92 5.11
N GLU A 355 -13.59 -0.85 4.18
CA GLU A 355 -14.02 -1.97 3.36
C GLU A 355 -12.86 -2.48 2.49
N ALA A 356 -12.14 -1.58 1.82
CA ALA A 356 -10.97 -1.92 1.02
C ALA A 356 -9.85 -2.53 1.87
N ALA A 357 -9.68 -2.03 3.10
CA ALA A 357 -8.72 -2.59 4.06
C ALA A 357 -9.10 -4.00 4.53
N TYR A 358 -10.39 -4.27 4.75
CA TYR A 358 -10.85 -5.62 5.13
C TYR A 358 -10.78 -6.61 3.95
N ASP A 359 -11.12 -6.14 2.75
CA ASP A 359 -11.04 -6.96 1.54
C ASP A 359 -9.60 -7.39 1.23
N ALA A 360 -8.63 -6.52 1.51
CA ALA A 360 -7.20 -6.85 1.43
C ALA A 360 -6.78 -8.04 2.30
N PHE A 361 -7.51 -8.32 3.38
CA PHE A 361 -7.23 -9.42 4.32
C PHE A 361 -8.36 -10.45 4.39
N ARG A 362 -9.24 -10.48 3.38
CA ARG A 362 -10.45 -11.28 3.35
C ARG A 362 -10.20 -12.77 3.64
N SER A 363 -9.12 -13.32 3.09
CA SER A 363 -8.71 -14.72 3.27
C SER A 363 -8.37 -15.08 4.72
N ILE A 364 -8.02 -14.10 5.55
CA ILE A 364 -7.67 -14.27 6.97
C ILE A 364 -8.87 -13.99 7.87
N LEU A 365 -9.65 -12.96 7.52
CA LEU A 365 -10.76 -12.47 8.35
C LEU A 365 -12.07 -13.28 8.16
N ILE A 366 -12.40 -13.73 6.93
CA ILE A 366 -13.67 -14.42 6.64
C ILE A 366 -13.80 -15.88 7.10
N PRO A 367 -12.76 -16.74 7.04
CA PRO A 367 -12.90 -18.14 7.47
C PRO A 367 -13.46 -18.29 8.89
N GLN A 368 -13.35 -17.23 9.68
CA GLN A 368 -13.81 -17.14 11.05
C GLN A 368 -15.31 -16.88 11.20
N ILE A 369 -15.95 -16.20 10.23
CA ILE A 369 -17.39 -15.91 10.26
C ILE A 369 -18.19 -17.17 9.90
N ARG A 370 -17.68 -17.99 8.96
CA ARG A 370 -18.34 -19.25 8.56
C ARG A 370 -18.24 -20.34 9.63
N ALA A 371 -17.13 -20.45 10.34
CA ALA A 371 -16.94 -21.44 11.42
C ALA A 371 -17.86 -21.23 12.63
N VAL A 372 -18.32 -20.00 12.88
CA VAL A 372 -19.30 -19.72 13.94
C VAL A 372 -20.70 -20.16 13.53
N LYS A 373 -21.08 -19.98 12.25
CA LYS A 373 -22.40 -20.40 11.75
C LYS A 373 -22.56 -21.92 11.75
N SER A 374 -21.54 -22.70 11.40
CA SER A 374 -21.64 -24.17 11.43
C SER A 374 -21.72 -24.74 12.85
N LYS A 375 -21.10 -24.11 13.84
CA LYS A 375 -21.13 -24.57 15.24
C LYS A 375 -22.48 -24.34 15.93
N ILE A 376 -23.21 -23.30 15.53
CA ILE A 376 -24.57 -23.00 16.04
C ILE A 376 -25.61 -23.97 15.45
N ILE A 377 -25.43 -24.42 14.20
CA ILE A 377 -26.36 -25.37 13.57
C ILE A 377 -26.25 -26.76 14.18
N VAL A 378 -25.06 -27.18 14.64
CA VAL A 378 -24.87 -28.51 15.25
C VAL A 378 -25.37 -28.59 16.70
N SER A 379 -25.42 -27.48 17.46
CA SER A 379 -25.99 -27.52 18.83
C SER A 379 -27.51 -27.54 18.87
N ASN A 380 -28.18 -27.08 17.81
CA ASN A 380 -29.65 -27.04 17.75
C ASN A 380 -30.26 -28.27 17.06
N GLY A 381 -29.44 -29.23 16.60
CA GLY A 381 -29.88 -30.47 15.97
C GLY A 381 -29.82 -31.71 16.86
N LYS A 382 -29.54 -31.54 18.17
CA LYS A 382 -29.68 -32.59 19.19
C LYS A 382 -30.65 -32.11 20.26
N GLN A 383 -31.93 -32.13 19.93
CA GLN A 383 -33.02 -32.24 20.90
C GLN A 383 -33.88 -33.42 20.50
#